data_AF-A0A967H2U3-F1
#
_entry.id   AF-A0A967H2U3-F1
#
_cell.length_a   1.000
_cell.length_b   1.000
_cell.length_c   1.000
_cell.angle_alpha   90.00
_cell.angle_beta   90.00
_cell.angle_gamma   90.00
#
_symmetry.space_group_name_H-M   'P 1'
#
loop_
_entity.id
_entity.type
_entity.pdbx_description
1 polymer ?
#
loop_
_entity_poly.entity_id
_entity_poly.type
_entity_poly.pdbx_seq_one_letter_code
_entity_poly.pdbx_strand_id
1 'polypeptide(L)' 'ETVEIMVYRESRGGEVRHDFFRNQFDGARLTEQYSLDRNIDGISGATLSVNAVTAVTRWALYLHEQVTP' A
#
# COMPACT_ATOMS: atom_id res chain seq x y z
N GLU A 1 -5.00 10.35 -1.76
CA GLU A 1 -4.30 10.17 -0.47
C GLU A 1 -2.89 9.63 -0.76
N THR A 2 -1.91 9.95 0.08
CA THR A 2 -0.49 9.54 -0.09
C THR A 2 -0.11 8.55 1.00
N VAL A 3 0.56 7.45 0.65
CA VAL A 3 1.06 6.47 1.61
C VAL A 3 2.40 6.94 2.16
N GLU A 4 2.57 6.91 3.49
CA GLU A 4 3.84 7.20 4.16
C GLU A 4 4.14 6.16 5.25
N ILE A 5 5.39 5.72 5.35
CA ILE A 5 5.83 4.71 6.32
C ILE A 5 6.81 5.35 7.30
N MET A 6 6.27 5.82 8.43
CA MET A 6 7.04 6.55 9.45
C MET A 6 8.04 5.65 10.19
N VAL A 7 7.65 4.40 10.46
CA VAL A 7 8.44 3.45 11.24
C VAL A 7 8.33 2.07 10.62
N TYR A 8 9.45 1.38 10.47
CA TYR A 8 9.50 0.00 10.00
C TYR A 8 10.71 -0.72 10.63
N ARG A 9 10.47 -1.91 11.18
CA ARG A 9 11.36 -2.54 12.17
C ARG A 9 11.84 -3.92 11.74
N GLU A 10 11.61 -4.31 10.50
CA GLU A 10 12.04 -5.61 9.99
C GLU A 10 13.45 -5.54 9.40
N SER A 11 14.11 -6.69 9.33
CA SER A 11 15.50 -6.80 8.87
C SER A 11 15.68 -6.72 7.35
N ARG A 12 14.61 -6.95 6.57
CA ARG A 12 14.58 -6.89 5.11
C ARG A 12 13.27 -6.28 4.65
N GLY A 13 13.27 -5.63 3.49
CA GLY A 13 12.08 -5.03 2.91
C GLY A 13 11.82 -3.60 3.36
N GLY A 14 12.83 -2.94 3.93
CA GLY A 14 12.76 -1.52 4.30
C GLY A 14 12.61 -0.59 3.10
N GLU A 15 12.82 -1.10 1.90
CA GLU A 15 12.68 -0.42 0.63
C GLU A 15 11.24 0.08 0.37
N VAL A 16 10.24 -0.50 1.04
CA VAL A 16 8.85 -0.02 0.99
C VAL A 16 8.70 1.44 1.44
N ARG A 17 9.69 1.99 2.16
CA ARG A 17 9.71 3.40 2.55
C ARG A 17 10.12 4.36 1.44
N HIS A 18 10.69 3.87 0.35
CA HIS A 18 11.18 4.74 -0.72
C HIS A 18 10.03 5.23 -1.61
N ASP A 19 10.21 6.42 -2.19
CA ASP A 19 9.20 7.07 -3.04
C ASP A 19 8.80 6.18 -4.23
N PHE A 20 9.76 5.45 -4.83
CA PHE A 20 9.48 4.59 -5.98
C PHE A 20 8.41 3.52 -5.68
N PHE A 21 8.31 3.07 -4.44
CA PHE A 21 7.30 2.11 -4.02
C PHE A 21 6.02 2.82 -3.60
N ARG A 22 6.12 3.86 -2.76
CA ARG A 22 4.96 4.58 -2.21
C ARG A 22 4.14 5.29 -3.29
N ASN A 23 4.78 5.88 -4.29
CA ASN A 23 4.11 6.62 -5.36
C ASN A 23 3.20 5.73 -6.22
N GLN A 24 3.39 4.40 -6.20
CA GLN A 24 2.51 3.48 -6.91
C GLN A 24 1.07 3.52 -6.37
N PHE A 25 0.91 3.85 -5.08
CA PHE A 25 -0.38 3.96 -4.41
C PHE A 25 -1.08 5.31 -4.65
N ASP A 26 -0.41 6.28 -5.29
CA ASP A 26 -0.96 7.63 -5.46
C ASP A 26 -2.20 7.61 -6.35
N GLY A 27 -3.33 7.99 -5.74
CA GLY A 27 -4.63 7.97 -6.41
C GLY A 27 -5.17 6.56 -6.69
N ALA A 28 -4.61 5.52 -6.07
CA ALA A 28 -5.19 4.19 -6.12
C ALA A 28 -6.58 4.18 -5.48
N ARG A 29 -7.48 3.36 -6.02
CA ARG A 29 -8.86 3.20 -5.56
C ARG A 29 -9.20 1.74 -5.35
N LEU A 30 -10.26 1.47 -4.61
CA LEU A 30 -10.82 0.13 -4.54
C LEU A 30 -11.75 -0.12 -5.72
N THR A 31 -11.67 -1.34 -6.24
CA THR A 31 -12.67 -1.89 -7.15
C THR A 31 -13.85 -2.44 -6.36
N GLU A 32 -14.95 -2.78 -7.06
CA GLU A 32 -16.11 -3.43 -6.46
C GLU A 32 -15.78 -4.77 -5.77
N GLN A 33 -14.65 -5.40 -6.14
CA GLN A 33 -14.15 -6.63 -5.51
C GLN A 33 -13.12 -6.36 -4.41
N TYR A 34 -13.07 -5.13 -3.87
CA TYR A 34 -12.16 -4.70 -2.80
C TYR A 34 -10.67 -4.89 -3.11
N SER A 35 -10.30 -4.89 -4.39
CA SER A 35 -8.90 -4.92 -4.83
C SER A 35 -8.46 -3.53 -5.27
N LEU A 36 -7.16 -3.27 -5.35
CA LEU A 36 -6.70 -2.01 -5.93
C LEU A 36 -6.99 -2.01 -7.43
N ASP A 37 -7.33 -0.83 -7.96
CA ASP A 37 -7.58 -0.58 -9.39
C ASP A 37 -6.32 -0.66 -10.27
N ARG A 38 -5.17 -0.93 -9.66
CA ARG A 38 -3.86 -1.02 -10.30
C ARG A 38 -3.01 -2.10 -9.66
N ASN A 39 -2.02 -2.57 -10.41
CA ASN A 39 -0.99 -3.44 -9.87
C ASN A 39 0.06 -2.64 -9.12
N ILE A 40 0.58 -3.24 -8.05
CA ILE A 40 1.71 -2.72 -7.28
C ILE A 40 2.90 -3.63 -7.57
N ASP A 41 3.94 -3.06 -8.15
CA ASP A 41 5.19 -3.72 -8.43
C ASP A 41 5.88 -4.12 -7.13
N GLY A 42 6.34 -5.36 -7.09
CA GLY A 42 7.06 -5.91 -5.96
C GLY A 42 8.48 -5.36 -5.83
N ILE A 43 9.03 -5.52 -4.63
CA ILE A 43 10.44 -5.32 -4.34
C ILE A 43 11.08 -6.70 -4.16
N SER A 44 12.16 -6.96 -4.88
CA SER A 44 12.89 -8.22 -4.79
C SER A 44 13.35 -8.49 -3.36
N GLY A 45 13.05 -9.69 -2.83
CA GLY A 45 13.40 -10.08 -1.46
C GLY A 45 12.53 -9.47 -0.35
N ALA A 46 11.46 -8.74 -0.70
CA ALA A 46 10.59 -8.02 0.24
C ALA A 46 9.09 -8.33 0.04
N THR A 47 8.76 -9.52 -0.48
CA THR A 47 7.38 -9.93 -0.80
C THR A 47 6.42 -9.74 0.39
N LEU A 48 6.84 -10.11 1.61
CA LEU A 48 6.00 -9.96 2.80
C LEU A 48 5.71 -8.48 3.10
N SER A 49 6.71 -7.62 3.02
CA SER A 49 6.58 -6.18 3.26
C SER A 49 5.66 -5.53 2.22
N VAL A 50 5.81 -5.89 0.94
CA VAL A 50 4.92 -5.41 -0.14
C VAL A 50 3.48 -5.82 0.10
N ASN A 51 3.26 -7.10 0.45
CA ASN A 51 1.92 -7.61 0.74
C ASN A 51 1.29 -6.93 1.95
N ALA A 52 2.08 -6.71 3.02
CA ALA A 52 1.61 -6.04 4.22
C ALA A 52 1.17 -4.58 3.94
N VAL A 53 2.02 -3.80 3.25
CA VAL A 53 1.67 -2.42 2.89
C VAL A 53 0.45 -2.38 1.98
N THR A 54 0.41 -3.24 0.95
CA THR A 54 -0.74 -3.33 0.03
C THR A 54 -2.04 -3.67 0.76
N ALA A 55 -2.00 -4.61 1.70
CA ALA A 55 -3.16 -4.98 2.50
C ALA A 55 -3.64 -3.82 3.37
N VAL A 56 -2.74 -3.12 4.07
CA VAL A 56 -3.09 -1.96 4.89
C VAL A 56 -3.68 -0.82 4.05
N THR A 57 -3.11 -0.53 2.88
CA THR A 57 -3.67 0.49 1.98
C THR A 57 -5.09 0.14 1.54
N ARG A 58 -5.37 -1.12 1.19
CA ARG A 58 -6.73 -1.56 0.87
C ARG A 58 -7.71 -1.36 2.02
N TRP A 59 -7.29 -1.71 3.24
CA TRP A 59 -8.12 -1.47 4.43
C TRP A 59 -8.38 0.02 4.68
N ALA A 60 -7.35 0.86 4.52
CA ALA A 60 -7.48 2.31 4.69
C ALA A 60 -8.49 2.90 3.69
N LEU A 61 -8.37 2.54 2.41
CA LEU A 61 -9.30 2.97 1.37
C LEU A 61 -10.73 2.47 1.63
N TYR A 62 -10.88 1.21 2.06
CA TYR A 62 -12.20 0.65 2.37
C TYR A 62 -12.87 1.43 3.50
N LEU A 63 -12.14 1.65 4.60
CA LEU A 63 -12.66 2.39 5.74
C LEU A 63 -12.95 3.86 5.39
N HIS A 64 -12.14 4.47 4.52
CA HIS A 64 -12.39 5.82 4.01
C HIS A 64 -13.72 5.91 3.26
N GLU A 65 -14.05 4.93 2.40
CA GLU A 65 -15.34 4.85 1.70
C GLU A 65 -16.53 4.65 2.66
N GLN A 66 -16.33 4.00 3.81
CA GLN A 66 -17.40 3.82 4.80
C GLN A 66 -17.69 5.08 5.62
N VAL A 67 -16.71 5.97 5.78
CA VAL A 67 -16.81 7.15 6.65
C VAL A 67 -17.09 8.42 5.85
N THR A 68 -16.73 8.45 4.57
CA THR A 68 -16.95 9.61 3.69
C THR A 68 -18.33 9.50 3.02
N PRO A 69 -19.23 10.50 3.15
CA PRO A 69 -20.58 10.47 2.58
C PRO A 69 -20.63 10.47 1.05
#